data_AF-A0A7Y7TY94-F1
#
_entry.id   AF-A0A7Y7TY94-F1
#
_cell.length_a   1.000
_cell.length_b   1.000
_cell.length_c   1.000
_cell.angle_alpha   90.00
_cell.angle_beta   90.00
_cell.angle_gamma   90.00
#
_symmetry.space_group_name_H-M   'P 1'
#
loop_
_entity.id
_entity.type
_entity.pdbx_description
1 polymer ?
#
loop_
_entity_poly.entity_id
_entity_poly.type
_entity_poly.pdbx_seq_one_letter_code
_entity_poly.pdbx_strand_id
1 'polypeptide(L)'
;MKIGKTGISGLMILDKISDSTFRLVMTSELGPKLLDLEMSPDGYKVNYAYPKLKRKKVLQSFYDDFSCVCGLQTWGEKPIAHDSLSTIEYSFPLKRKVKISYIFDKLSMKCSSAVIQKKSRILTRFYYFRQTDTGEINKIFIEHTNFPLSIHLKKIE
;
A
#
# COMPACT_ATOMS: atom_id res chain seq x y z
N MET A 1 -21.28 -22.19 5.53
CA MET A 1 -20.81 -21.07 4.68
C MET A 1 -19.63 -20.38 5.39
N LYS A 2 -18.39 -20.76 5.07
CA LYS A 2 -17.18 -20.12 5.62
C LYS A 2 -16.88 -18.87 4.79
N ILE A 3 -16.83 -17.70 5.42
CA ILE A 3 -16.38 -16.46 4.76
C ILE A 3 -14.87 -16.61 4.53
N GLY A 4 -14.49 -17.14 3.36
CA GLY A 4 -13.10 -17.25 2.95
C GLY A 4 -12.47 -15.85 2.80
N LYS A 5 -11.16 -15.74 3.04
CA LYS A 5 -10.38 -14.54 2.69
C LYS A 5 -10.74 -14.11 1.26
N THR A 6 -11.28 -12.90 1.09
CA THR A 6 -11.49 -12.30 -0.25
C THR A 6 -10.16 -11.76 -0.73
N GLY A 7 -9.61 -12.36 -1.79
CA GLY A 7 -8.40 -11.87 -2.45
C GLY A 7 -8.76 -11.01 -3.66
N ILE A 8 -8.14 -9.84 -3.78
CA ILE A 8 -8.16 -9.03 -4.99
C ILE A 8 -6.79 -9.19 -5.66
N SER A 9 -6.80 -9.76 -6.86
CA SER A 9 -5.60 -9.90 -7.68
C SER A 9 -5.78 -9.18 -9.02
N GLY A 10 -4.71 -8.62 -9.56
CA GLY A 10 -4.75 -7.98 -10.86
C GLY A 10 -3.49 -7.22 -11.20
N LEU A 11 -3.61 -6.33 -12.19
CA LEU A 11 -2.54 -5.44 -12.60
C LEU A 11 -2.79 -4.04 -12.04
N MET A 12 -1.71 -3.28 -11.85
CA MET A 12 -1.76 -1.91 -11.38
C MET A 12 -0.92 -0.96 -12.23
N ILE A 13 -1.34 0.29 -12.24
CA ILE A 13 -0.55 1.46 -12.58
C ILE A 13 -0.58 2.37 -11.36
N LEU A 14 0.58 2.83 -10.92
CA LEU A 14 0.72 3.75 -9.79
C LEU A 14 1.61 4.92 -10.22
N ASP A 15 0.98 6.04 -10.57
CA ASP A 15 1.64 7.20 -11.15
C ASP A 15 1.66 8.37 -10.17
N LYS A 16 2.77 9.10 -10.12
CA LYS A 16 2.86 10.39 -9.44
C LYS A 16 2.38 11.49 -10.40
N ILE A 17 1.25 12.13 -10.08
CA ILE A 17 0.65 13.21 -10.89
C ILE A 17 1.23 14.57 -10.49
N SER A 18 1.50 14.76 -9.19
CA SER A 18 2.21 15.92 -8.64
C SER A 18 2.91 15.53 -7.34
N ASP A 19 3.55 16.46 -6.65
CA ASP A 19 4.28 16.16 -5.41
C ASP A 19 3.44 15.49 -4.33
N SER A 20 2.16 15.84 -4.21
CA SER A 20 1.25 15.29 -3.22
C SER A 20 0.09 14.49 -3.81
N THR A 21 0.11 14.19 -5.11
CA THR A 21 -1.03 13.51 -5.77
C THR A 21 -0.56 12.32 -6.57
N PHE A 22 -1.17 11.17 -6.29
CA PHE A 22 -0.89 9.90 -6.97
C PHE A 22 -2.17 9.35 -7.60
N ARG A 23 -2.03 8.62 -8.71
CA ARG A 23 -3.14 7.91 -9.35
C ARG A 23 -2.88 6.42 -9.29
N LEU A 24 -3.83 5.69 -8.70
CA LEU A 24 -3.87 4.23 -8.70
C LEU A 24 -4.92 3.78 -9.71
N VAL A 25 -4.49 3.06 -10.74
CA VAL A 25 -5.39 2.33 -11.64
C VAL A 25 -5.18 0.84 -11.41
N MET A 26 -6.27 0.09 -11.25
CA MET A 26 -6.24 -1.36 -11.21
C MET A 26 -7.08 -1.94 -12.32
N THR A 27 -6.60 -3.04 -12.89
CA THR A 27 -7.31 -3.82 -13.91
C THR A 27 -7.19 -5.31 -13.62
N SER A 28 -8.13 -6.11 -14.09
CA SER A 28 -7.91 -7.55 -14.15
C SER A 28 -6.88 -7.88 -15.23
N GLU A 29 -6.27 -9.06 -15.16
CA GLU A 29 -5.35 -9.54 -16.20
C GLU A 29 -6.05 -9.72 -17.57
N LEU A 30 -7.38 -9.89 -17.56
CA LEU A 30 -8.20 -10.14 -18.75
C LEU A 30 -8.96 -8.90 -19.25
N GLY A 31 -8.57 -7.69 -18.83
CA GLY A 31 -8.92 -6.47 -19.57
C GLY A 31 -9.65 -5.36 -18.81
N PRO A 32 -10.79 -5.57 -18.13
CA PRO A 32 -11.53 -4.44 -17.60
C PRO A 32 -10.83 -3.79 -16.41
N LYS A 33 -10.70 -2.47 -16.51
CA LYS A 33 -10.42 -1.59 -15.37
C LYS A 33 -11.38 -1.92 -14.23
N LEU A 34 -10.83 -2.10 -13.03
CA LEU A 34 -11.55 -2.43 -11.80
C LEU A 34 -11.67 -1.21 -10.88
N LEU A 35 -10.63 -0.37 -10.84
CA LEU A 35 -10.52 0.76 -9.95
C LEU A 35 -9.65 1.86 -10.58
N ASP A 36 -9.99 3.12 -10.34
CA ASP A 36 -9.20 4.30 -10.73
C ASP A 36 -9.42 5.38 -9.67
N LEU A 37 -8.38 5.61 -8.87
CA LEU A 37 -8.37 6.55 -7.76
C LEU A 37 -7.27 7.59 -7.96
N GLU A 38 -7.59 8.85 -7.76
CA GLU A 38 -6.62 9.88 -7.46
C GLU A 38 -6.55 10.03 -5.93
N MET A 39 -5.36 10.08 -5.36
CA MET A 39 -5.10 10.08 -3.92
C MET A 39 -4.19 11.25 -3.55
N SER A 40 -4.50 11.89 -2.42
CA SER A 40 -3.79 13.03 -1.86
C SER A 40 -3.83 12.97 -0.32
N PRO A 41 -3.10 13.84 0.40
CA PRO A 41 -3.17 13.90 1.86
C PRO A 41 -4.59 14.15 2.40
N ASP A 42 -5.43 14.86 1.65
CA ASP A 42 -6.77 15.26 2.06
C ASP A 42 -7.85 14.22 1.73
N GLY A 43 -7.52 13.21 0.92
CA GLY A 43 -8.45 12.15 0.56
C GLY A 43 -8.24 11.61 -0.85
N TYR A 44 -9.30 11.03 -1.41
CA TYR A 44 -9.28 10.44 -2.73
C TYR A 44 -10.49 10.86 -3.58
N LYS A 45 -10.28 10.89 -4.89
CA LYS A 45 -11.32 11.05 -5.91
C LYS A 45 -11.46 9.73 -6.68
N VAL A 46 -12.70 9.29 -6.87
CA VAL A 46 -13.00 8.07 -7.61
C VAL A 46 -13.31 8.42 -9.06
N ASN A 47 -12.38 8.12 -9.97
CA ASN A 47 -12.61 8.26 -11.40
C ASN A 47 -13.41 7.07 -11.96
N TYR A 48 -13.14 5.88 -11.44
CA TYR A 48 -13.88 4.66 -11.77
C TYR A 48 -13.81 3.64 -10.63
N ALA A 49 -14.90 2.92 -10.41
CA ALA A 49 -14.89 1.74 -9.53
C ALA A 49 -15.94 0.75 -10.00
N TYR A 50 -15.51 -0.50 -10.23
CA TYR A 50 -16.41 -1.60 -10.53
C TYR A 50 -17.44 -1.75 -9.39
N PRO A 51 -18.74 -2.02 -9.66
CA PRO A 51 -19.80 -1.94 -8.65
C PRO A 51 -19.53 -2.72 -7.35
N LYS A 52 -18.86 -3.88 -7.43
CA LYS A 52 -18.49 -4.67 -6.24
C LYS A 52 -17.40 -4.00 -5.38
N LEU A 53 -16.54 -3.19 -5.99
CA LEU A 53 -15.47 -2.42 -5.33
C LEU A 53 -15.92 -1.02 -4.91
N LYS A 54 -17.02 -0.49 -5.47
CA LYS A 54 -17.60 0.83 -5.16
C LYS A 54 -18.31 0.87 -3.79
N ARG A 55 -17.72 0.22 -2.78
CA ARG A 55 -18.17 0.26 -1.38
C ARG A 55 -17.22 1.16 -0.61
N LYS A 56 -17.76 2.11 0.17
CA LYS A 56 -16.96 3.09 0.93
C LYS A 56 -15.81 2.47 1.72
N LYS A 57 -16.05 1.35 2.42
CA LYS A 57 -15.01 0.65 3.19
C LYS A 57 -13.88 0.06 2.33
N VAL A 58 -14.21 -0.44 1.14
CA VAL A 58 -13.22 -1.00 0.19
C VAL A 58 -12.37 0.12 -0.39
N LEU A 59 -13.01 1.19 -0.87
CA LEU A 59 -12.32 2.36 -1.41
C LEU A 59 -11.42 3.03 -0.36
N GLN A 60 -11.91 3.13 0.89
CA GLN A 60 -11.11 3.64 2.00
C GLN A 60 -9.88 2.77 2.28
N SER A 61 -10.02 1.43 2.25
CA SER A 61 -8.87 0.52 2.42
C SER A 61 -7.83 0.77 1.33
N PHE A 62 -8.25 0.82 0.05
CA PHE A 62 -7.33 1.12 -1.05
C PHE A 62 -6.63 2.47 -0.88
N TYR A 63 -7.37 3.51 -0.49
CA TYR A 63 -6.77 4.80 -0.22
C TYR A 63 -5.77 4.75 0.93
N ASP A 64 -6.13 4.17 2.08
CA ASP A 64 -5.27 4.10 3.26
C ASP A 64 -3.98 3.29 2.95
N ASP A 65 -4.15 2.15 2.29
CA ASP A 65 -3.07 1.24 1.90
C ASP A 65 -2.11 1.90 0.92
N PHE A 66 -2.60 2.43 -0.20
CA PHE A 66 -1.75 3.01 -1.22
C PHE A 66 -1.22 4.40 -0.85
N SER A 67 -1.87 5.12 0.07
CA SER A 67 -1.28 6.30 0.69
C SER A 67 -0.04 5.96 1.51
N CYS A 68 -0.03 4.80 2.19
CA CYS A 68 1.17 4.31 2.86
C CYS A 68 2.27 3.93 1.85
N VAL A 69 1.89 3.28 0.74
CA VAL A 69 2.84 2.92 -0.32
C VAL A 69 3.50 4.15 -0.95
N CYS A 70 2.73 5.23 -1.15
CA CYS A 70 3.21 6.47 -1.75
C CYS A 70 3.87 7.44 -0.74
N GLY A 71 3.92 7.09 0.55
CA GLY A 71 4.45 7.97 1.60
C GLY A 71 3.57 9.19 1.91
N LEU A 72 2.32 9.23 1.44
CA LEU A 72 1.39 10.34 1.69
C LEU A 72 1.03 10.49 3.17
N GLN A 73 1.01 9.38 3.92
CA GLN A 73 0.68 9.38 5.36
C GLN A 73 1.82 9.86 6.26
N THR A 74 3.04 9.89 5.73
CA THR A 74 4.26 10.24 6.48
C THR A 74 4.95 11.46 5.89
N TRP A 75 4.25 12.18 5.00
CA TRP A 75 4.79 13.34 4.32
C TRP A 75 5.12 14.45 5.31
N GLY A 76 6.39 14.88 5.33
CA GLY A 76 6.88 15.93 6.24
C GLY A 76 7.16 15.46 7.67
N GLU A 77 6.92 14.19 7.99
CA GLU A 77 7.21 13.61 9.31
C GLU A 77 8.65 13.11 9.41
N LYS A 78 9.22 13.13 10.62
CA LYS A 78 10.55 12.56 10.89
C LYS A 78 10.42 11.14 11.42
N PRO A 79 11.09 10.14 10.81
CA PRO A 79 11.05 8.78 11.32
C PRO A 79 11.91 8.60 12.57
N ILE A 80 11.55 7.59 13.36
CA ILE A 80 12.46 6.95 14.32
C ILE A 80 13.14 5.80 13.59
N ALA A 81 14.47 5.86 13.48
CA ALA A 81 15.26 4.80 12.86
C ALA A 81 15.65 3.74 13.88
N HIS A 82 15.52 2.46 13.52
CA HIS A 82 16.07 1.34 14.24
C HIS A 82 16.97 0.53 13.30
N ASP A 83 18.23 0.44 13.68
CA ASP A 83 19.26 -0.23 12.91
C ASP A 83 19.47 -1.65 13.45
N SER A 84 19.42 -2.65 12.57
CA SER A 84 19.73 -4.04 12.86
C SER A 84 20.85 -4.58 11.95
N LEU A 85 21.29 -5.82 12.17
CA LEU A 85 22.39 -6.42 11.42
C LEU A 85 22.18 -6.36 9.89
N SER A 86 20.97 -6.70 9.41
CA SER A 86 20.66 -6.82 7.98
C SER A 86 19.65 -5.80 7.47
N THR A 87 18.95 -5.08 8.36
CA THR A 87 17.88 -4.14 7.98
C THR A 87 17.96 -2.81 8.70
N ILE A 88 17.34 -1.80 8.11
CA ILE A 88 17.02 -0.52 8.75
C ILE A 88 15.50 -0.36 8.76
N GLU A 89 14.93 -0.10 9.92
CA GLU A 89 13.50 0.21 10.08
C GLU A 89 13.30 1.70 10.30
N TYR A 90 12.44 2.33 9.50
CA TYR A 90 11.96 3.70 9.72
C TYR A 90 10.51 3.68 10.18
N SER A 91 10.29 4.02 11.46
CA SER A 91 8.98 4.06 12.11
C SER A 91 8.40 5.47 12.12
N PHE A 92 7.15 5.62 11.68
CA PHE A 92 6.39 6.87 11.72
C PHE A 92 5.11 6.72 12.55
N PRO A 93 4.84 7.63 13.50
CA PRO A 93 3.57 7.65 14.20
C PRO A 93 2.44 8.04 13.24
N LEU A 94 1.33 7.32 13.33
CA LEU A 94 0.07 7.64 12.66
C LEU A 94 -0.99 7.98 13.73
N LYS A 95 -2.18 8.39 13.28
CA LYS A 95 -3.31 8.71 14.17
C LYS A 95 -3.70 7.49 15.04
N ARG A 96 -4.26 7.76 16.23
CA ARG A 96 -4.86 6.75 17.14
C ARG A 96 -3.90 5.66 17.66
N LYS A 97 -2.65 6.02 17.96
CA LYS A 97 -1.61 5.11 18.47
C LYS A 97 -1.27 3.97 17.50
N VAL A 98 -1.46 4.23 16.21
CA VAL A 98 -1.01 3.37 15.12
C VAL A 98 0.36 3.91 14.69
N LYS A 99 1.24 3.04 14.21
CA LYS A 99 2.45 3.44 13.51
C LYS A 99 2.63 2.60 12.25
N ILE A 100 3.33 3.15 11.28
CA ILE A 100 3.84 2.42 10.14
C ILE A 100 5.36 2.32 10.25
N SER A 101 5.89 1.14 9.96
CA SER A 101 7.32 0.85 9.94
C SER A 101 7.70 0.41 8.53
N TYR A 102 8.62 1.12 7.87
CA TYR A 102 9.19 0.70 6.59
C TYR A 102 10.52 0.01 6.83
N ILE A 103 10.70 -1.17 6.24
CA ILE A 103 11.86 -2.04 6.46
C ILE A 103 12.68 -2.05 5.18
N PHE A 104 13.94 -1.64 5.29
CA PHE A 104 14.90 -1.61 4.20
C PHE A 104 15.95 -2.69 4.42
N ASP A 105 16.25 -3.43 3.36
CA ASP A 105 17.38 -4.35 3.33
C ASP A 105 18.68 -3.55 3.12
N LYS A 106 19.68 -3.75 3.99
CA LYS A 106 20.92 -2.96 3.95
C LYS A 106 21.81 -3.27 2.74
N LEU A 107 21.75 -4.50 2.24
CA LEU A 107 22.59 -4.93 1.11
C LEU A 107 22.09 -4.32 -0.20
N SER A 108 20.79 -4.37 -0.43
CA SER A 108 20.16 -3.87 -1.65
C SER A 108 19.73 -2.41 -1.56
N MET A 109 19.66 -1.84 -0.36
CA MET A 109 19.09 -0.51 -0.07
C MET A 109 17.64 -0.34 -0.55
N LYS A 110 16.93 -1.44 -0.77
CA LYS A 110 15.53 -1.45 -1.24
C LYS A 110 14.58 -1.66 -0.06
N CYS A 111 13.41 -1.02 -0.09
CA CYS A 111 12.37 -1.30 0.88
C CYS A 111 11.77 -2.68 0.58
N SER A 112 11.92 -3.62 1.51
CA SER A 112 11.47 -5.00 1.37
C SER A 112 10.02 -5.15 1.82
N SER A 113 9.61 -4.40 2.83
CA SER A 113 8.27 -4.48 3.42
C SER A 113 7.90 -3.25 4.23
N ALA A 114 6.61 -3.13 4.55
CA ALA A 114 6.13 -2.22 5.56
C ALA A 114 5.11 -2.90 6.48
N VAL A 115 4.98 -2.39 7.71
CA VAL A 115 4.05 -2.94 8.71
C VAL A 115 3.28 -1.82 9.39
N ILE A 116 1.95 -1.89 9.34
CA ILE A 116 1.08 -1.06 10.17
C ILE A 116 0.76 -1.82 11.44
N GLN A 117 1.01 -1.20 12.59
CA GLN A 117 0.79 -1.82 13.89
C GLN A 117 0.19 -0.84 14.92
N LYS A 118 -0.58 -1.40 15.85
CA LYS A 118 -1.12 -0.70 17.02
C LYS A 118 -0.65 -1.42 18.27
N LYS A 119 0.23 -0.76 19.05
CA LYS A 119 0.99 -1.42 20.13
C LYS A 119 1.72 -2.65 19.56
N SER A 120 1.52 -3.83 20.13
CA SER A 120 2.09 -5.10 19.66
C SER A 120 1.27 -5.81 18.57
N ARG A 121 0.07 -5.31 18.23
CA ARG A 121 -0.80 -5.95 17.24
C ARG A 121 -0.51 -5.41 15.84
N ILE A 122 -0.11 -6.31 14.95
CA ILE A 122 0.04 -6.03 13.52
C ILE A 122 -1.34 -5.98 12.88
N LEU A 123 -1.63 -4.92 12.12
CA LEU A 123 -2.91 -4.69 11.45
C LEU A 123 -2.82 -4.98 9.95
N THR A 124 -1.72 -4.56 9.33
CA THR A 124 -1.48 -4.72 7.89
C THR A 124 0.00 -4.99 7.64
N ARG A 125 0.30 -5.89 6.71
CA ARG A 125 1.65 -6.13 6.19
C ARG A 125 1.68 -5.82 4.70
N PHE A 126 2.72 -5.12 4.27
CA PHE A 126 3.02 -4.81 2.89
C PHE A 126 4.30 -5.54 2.51
N TYR A 127 4.28 -6.23 1.39
CA TYR A 127 5.45 -6.90 0.84
C TYR A 127 5.71 -6.37 -0.55
N TYR A 128 6.91 -5.85 -0.77
CA TYR A 128 7.33 -5.28 -2.06
C TYR A 128 8.22 -6.29 -2.79
N PHE A 129 7.68 -6.90 -3.84
CA PHE A 129 8.40 -7.91 -4.60
C PHE A 129 9.05 -7.25 -5.82
N ARG A 130 10.28 -6.77 -5.61
CA ARG A 130 11.16 -6.05 -6.56
C ARG A 130 10.83 -4.57 -6.70
N GLN A 131 11.72 -3.75 -6.13
CA GLN A 131 11.93 -2.39 -6.64
C GLN A 131 12.84 -2.47 -7.87
N THR A 132 12.48 -1.80 -8.96
CA THR A 132 13.39 -1.55 -10.09
C THR A 132 14.65 -0.83 -9.60
N ASP A 133 15.66 -0.70 -10.43
CA ASP A 133 16.83 0.12 -10.09
C ASP A 133 16.46 1.62 -9.96
N THR A 134 15.30 2.00 -10.52
CA THR A 134 14.67 3.31 -10.34
C THR A 134 13.82 3.43 -9.06
N GLY A 135 13.72 2.37 -8.25
CA GLY A 135 12.96 2.38 -6.98
C GLY A 135 11.46 2.10 -7.14
N GLU A 136 10.98 1.82 -8.36
CA GLU A 136 9.57 1.59 -8.64
C GLU A 136 9.10 0.19 -8.20
N ILE A 137 7.89 0.11 -7.66
CA ILE A 137 7.32 -1.14 -7.16
C ILE A 137 6.71 -1.95 -8.32
N ASN A 138 7.31 -3.10 -8.63
CA ASN A 138 6.81 -3.98 -9.69
C ASN A 138 5.70 -4.92 -9.22
N LYS A 139 5.70 -5.30 -7.94
CA LYS A 139 4.68 -6.14 -7.34
C LYS A 139 4.48 -5.77 -5.89
N ILE A 140 3.22 -5.75 -5.46
CA ILE A 140 2.83 -5.50 -4.08
C ILE A 140 1.86 -6.57 -3.60
N PHE A 141 2.09 -7.04 -2.39
CA PHE A 141 1.15 -7.86 -1.65
C PHE A 141 0.80 -7.18 -0.34
N ILE A 142 -0.50 -7.02 -0.08
CA ILE A 142 -1.02 -6.38 1.13
C ILE A 142 -1.90 -7.40 1.87
N GLU A 143 -1.53 -7.71 3.10
CA GLU A 143 -2.28 -8.61 3.96
C GLU A 143 -2.84 -7.86 5.17
N HIS A 144 -4.16 -7.90 5.31
CA HIS A 144 -4.86 -7.39 6.48
C HIS A 144 -5.11 -8.51 7.50
N THR A 145 -4.69 -8.29 8.74
CA THR A 145 -4.88 -9.27 9.82
C THR A 145 -6.26 -9.16 10.48
N ASN A 146 -6.88 -7.98 10.38
CA ASN A 146 -8.12 -7.67 11.11
C ASN A 146 -9.39 -7.89 10.28
N PHE A 147 -9.29 -8.12 8.98
CA PHE A 147 -10.42 -8.42 8.11
C PHE A 147 -9.96 -9.23 6.88
N PRO A 148 -10.86 -10.02 6.27
CA PRO A 148 -10.50 -11.01 5.27
C PRO A 148 -10.24 -10.41 3.87
N LEU A 149 -9.31 -9.45 3.75
CA LEU A 149 -8.90 -8.87 2.47
C LEU A 149 -7.39 -9.03 2.26
N SER A 150 -7.03 -9.61 1.13
CA SER A 150 -5.66 -9.56 0.60
C SER A 150 -5.63 -8.92 -0.78
N ILE A 151 -4.59 -8.17 -1.07
CA ILE A 151 -4.40 -7.49 -2.36
C ILE A 151 -3.09 -7.96 -2.97
N HIS A 152 -3.12 -8.44 -4.21
CA HIS A 152 -1.96 -8.89 -4.97
C HIS A 152 -1.94 -8.16 -6.32
N LEU A 153 -1.03 -7.21 -6.50
CA LEU A 153 -0.94 -6.46 -7.75
C LEU A 153 0.44 -6.58 -8.38
N LYS A 154 0.45 -6.69 -9.71
CA LYS A 154 1.65 -6.58 -10.55
C LYS A 154 1.55 -5.30 -11.37
N LYS A 155 2.63 -4.54 -11.49
CA LYS A 155 2.72 -3.41 -12.40
C LYS A 155 2.52 -3.89 -13.85
N ILE A 156 1.79 -3.11 -14.65
CA ILE A 156 1.69 -3.35 -16.09
C ILE A 156 3.08 -3.15 -16.72
N GLU A 157 3.50 -4.08 -17.56
CA GLU A 157 4.75 -4.00 -18.35
C GLU A 157 4.59 -3.06 -19.55
#